data_AF-A0A258DZ71-F1
#
_entry.id   AF-A0A258DZ71-F1
#
_cell.length_a   1.000
_cell.length_b   1.000
_cell.length_c   1.000
_cell.angle_alpha   90.00
_cell.angle_beta   90.00
_cell.angle_gamma   90.00
#
_symmetry.space_group_name_H-M   'P 1'
#
loop_
_entity.id
_entity.type
_entity.pdbx_description
1 polymer ?
#
loop_
_entity_poly.entity_id
_entity_poly.type
_entity_poly.pdbx_seq_one_letter_code
_entity_poly.pdbx_strand_id
1 'polypeptide(L)' 'RLWDIKSNDKLDKDRFRRDMGGLVEAYSEVARRLGILAENEPTEGKGPILVK' A
#
# COMPACT_ATOMS: atom_id res chain seq x y z
N ARG A 1 6.22 5.21 -8.41
CA ARG A 1 5.65 4.03 -9.13
C ARG A 1 6.16 2.79 -8.40
N LEU A 2 5.29 1.83 -8.12
CA LEU A 2 5.61 0.61 -7.37
C LEU A 2 5.39 -0.58 -8.30
N TRP A 3 6.48 -1.24 -8.68
CA TRP A 3 6.47 -2.43 -9.53
C TRP A 3 7.00 -3.62 -8.73
N ASP A 4 6.34 -4.76 -8.88
CA ASP A 4 6.84 -6.01 -8.33
C ASP A 4 8.10 -6.45 -9.07
N ILE A 5 9.17 -6.77 -8.32
CA ILE A 5 10.47 -7.11 -8.92
C ILE A 5 10.44 -8.50 -9.60
N LYS A 6 9.58 -9.42 -9.11
CA LYS A 6 9.54 -10.80 -9.60
C LYS A 6 8.61 -10.95 -10.80
N SER A 7 7.43 -10.34 -10.78
CA SER A 7 6.44 -10.43 -11.86
C SER A 7 6.45 -9.24 -12.81
N ASN A 8 7.18 -8.17 -12.48
CA ASN A 8 7.10 -6.88 -13.18
C ASN A 8 5.68 -6.29 -13.19
N ASP A 9 4.81 -6.74 -12.28
CA ASP A 9 3.45 -6.25 -12.16
C ASP A 9 3.44 -4.84 -11.59
N LYS A 10 2.59 -4.01 -12.16
CA LYS A 10 2.31 -2.69 -11.60
C LYS A 10 1.38 -2.86 -10.41
N LEU A 11 1.81 -2.41 -9.24
CA LEU A 11 1.02 -2.40 -8.01
C LEU A 11 0.61 -0.98 -7.60
N ASP A 12 0.63 -0.04 -8.56
CA ASP A 12 0.27 1.35 -8.34
C ASP A 12 -0.94 1.79 -9.18
N LYS A 13 -1.27 3.08 -9.07
CA LYS A 13 -2.39 3.72 -9.77
C LYS A 13 -2.35 3.57 -11.30
N ASP A 14 -1.23 3.17 -11.90
CA ASP A 14 -1.17 2.83 -13.34
C ASP A 14 -2.10 1.67 -13.71
N ARG A 15 -2.45 0.77 -12.78
CA ARG A 15 -3.45 -0.29 -13.05
C ARG A 15 -4.80 0.30 -13.43
N PHE A 16 -5.20 1.38 -12.77
CA PHE A 16 -6.43 2.11 -13.08
C PHE A 16 -6.32 2.90 -14.39
N ARG A 17 -5.17 3.56 -14.63
CA ARG A 17 -4.96 4.32 -15.88
C ARG A 17 -4.99 3.48 -17.15
N ARG A 18 -4.77 2.16 -17.01
CA ARG A 18 -4.69 1.21 -18.13
C ARG A 18 -5.85 0.20 -18.13
N ASP A 19 -6.89 0.43 -17.32
CA ASP A 19 -8.03 -0.49 -17.13
C ASP A 19 -7.63 -1.95 -16.87
N MET A 20 -6.50 -2.16 -16.19
CA MET A 20 -5.97 -3.50 -15.89
C MET A 20 -6.72 -4.21 -14.75
N GLY A 21 -7.65 -3.50 -14.09
CA GLY A 21 -8.37 -4.01 -12.93
C GLY A 21 -7.48 -4.34 -11.72
N GLY A 22 -8.09 -4.86 -10.66
CA GLY A 22 -7.37 -5.34 -9.48
C GLY A 22 -6.64 -4.23 -8.68
N LEU A 23 -7.20 -3.01 -8.67
CA LEU A 23 -6.58 -1.86 -7.99
C LEU A 23 -6.56 -2.08 -6.48
N VAL A 24 -7.68 -2.54 -5.91
CA VAL A 24 -7.84 -2.76 -4.47
C VAL A 24 -6.84 -3.81 -3.99
N GLU A 25 -6.75 -4.93 -4.70
CA GLU A 25 -5.84 -6.04 -4.41
C GLU A 25 -4.37 -5.60 -4.48
N ALA A 26 -4.02 -4.79 -5.48
CA ALA A 26 -2.67 -4.24 -5.60
C ALA A 26 -2.29 -3.34 -4.41
N TYR A 27 -3.20 -2.47 -3.97
CA TYR A 27 -2.98 -1.64 -2.79
C TYR A 27 -2.95 -2.45 -1.51
N SER A 28 -3.79 -3.48 -1.37
CA SER A 28 -3.77 -4.40 -0.23
C SER A 28 -2.45 -5.15 -0.13
N GLU A 29 -1.90 -5.63 -1.25
CA GLU A 29 -0.60 -6.31 -1.27
C GLU A 29 0.54 -5.35 -0.93
N VAL A 30 0.49 -4.09 -1.39
CA VAL A 30 1.44 -3.05 -1.00
C VAL A 30 1.35 -2.77 0.51
N ALA A 31 0.14 -2.60 1.05
CA ALA A 31 -0.08 -2.35 2.47
C ALA A 31 0.38 -3.52 3.35
N ARG A 32 0.18 -4.76 2.89
CA ARG A 32 0.67 -5.98 3.54
C ARG A 32 2.21 -6.04 3.55
N ARG A 33 2.86 -5.73 2.42
CA ARG A 33 4.33 -5.72 2.31
C ARG A 33 4.99 -4.62 3.15
N LEU A 34 4.34 -3.47 3.27
CA LEU A 34 4.81 -2.37 4.10
C LEU A 34 4.47 -2.54 5.58
N GLY A 35 3.71 -3.59 5.95
CA GLY A 35 3.28 -3.80 7.34
C GLY A 35 2.30 -2.75 7.86
N ILE A 36 1.60 -2.03 6.97
CA ILE A 36 0.61 -0.99 7.34
C ILE A 36 -0.70 -1.64 7.80
N LEU A 37 -1.04 -2.80 7.24
CA LEU A 37 -2.11 -3.66 7.76
C LEU A 37 -1.57 -4.41 8.98
N ALA A 38 -1.58 -3.72 10.13
CA ALA A 38 -1.19 -4.27 11.41
C ALA A 38 -2.28 -5.23 11.88
N GLU A 39 -2.15 -6.53 11.56
CA GLU A 39 -3.00 -7.53 12.17
C GLU A 39 -2.54 -7.91 13.60
N ASN A 40 -1.34 -7.52 14.05
CA ASN A 40 -0.80 -7.96 15.35
C ASN A 40 0.19 -7.05 16.10
N GLU A 41 0.24 -5.73 15.90
CA GLU A 41 1.03 -4.86 16.80
C GLU A 41 0.41 -3.46 16.93
N PRO A 42 0.28 -2.89 18.16
CA PRO A 42 -0.25 -1.55 18.33
C PRO A 42 0.71 -0.58 17.66
N THR A 43 0.20 0.17 16.68
CA THR A 43 0.95 1.20 15.97
C THR A 43 1.52 2.21 16.96
N GLU A 44 2.78 2.05 17.37
CA GLU A 44 3.51 3.06 18.13
C GLU A 44 3.97 4.17 17.17
N GLY A 45 3.02 4.72 16.43
CA GLY A 45 3.20 5.93 15.64
C GLY A 45 2.77 7.11 16.49
N LYS A 46 3.72 7.86 17.05
CA LYS A 46 3.46 9.19 17.60
C LYS A 46 2.83 10.06 16.51
N GLY A 47 1.50 10.14 16.53
CA GLY A 47 0.74 11.05 15.70
C GLY A 47 1.12 12.50 16.03
N PRO A 48 1.00 13.43 15.06
CA PRO A 48 1.29 14.83 15.31
C PRO A 48 0.36 15.37 16.40
N ILE A 49 0.94 15.96 17.44
CA ILE A 49 0.18 16.67 18.48
C ILE A 49 -0.12 18.09 18.00
N LEU A 50 -1.38 18.51 18.11
CA LEU A 50 -1.76 19.89 17.88
C LEU A 50 -1.33 20.72 19.09
N VAL A 51 -0.32 21.56 18.92
CA VAL A 51 0.04 22.61 19.87
C VAL A 51 -0.94 23.76 19.74
N LYS A 52 -1.52 24.17 20.87
CA LYS A 52 -2.41 25.33 20.98
C LYS A 52 -1.62 26.60 21.26
#